data_AF-A0A0D6AC60-F1
#
_entry.id   AF-A0A0D6AC60-F1
#
_cell.length_a   1.000
_cell.length_b   1.000
_cell.length_c   1.000
_cell.angle_alpha   90.00
_cell.angle_beta   90.00
_cell.angle_gamma   90.00
#
_symmetry.space_group_name_H-M   'P 1'
#
loop_
_entity.id
_entity.type
_entity.pdbx_description
1 polymer ?
#
loop_
_entity_poly.entity_id
_entity_poly.type
_entity_poly.pdbx_seq_one_letter_code
_entity_poly.pdbx_strand_id
1 'polypeptide(L)'
;MYQLNSQETKELKKIKNTYYMQPTLSRIDDFIVNFKDKKEGFKLVFNELYTIITEAHNEVDLMLENRLKEGVIKDKKQASKSVVGNTFPFAVIYIFLQNKIIDNIKKNIFITSQLSLIEGFKDIATIYIGDETQKPDCDLVIYSLNANNILDQCLILSLKTSLRERASQTYKWKLLMEIAMSNDCSVKDKYDISYNAKTLPKICFATINFYDEINNPQQRGMLKFFDKSFIAKNITEKLPSFITTMSTLIDFVNDIF
;
A
#
# COMPACT_ATOMS: atom_id res chain seq x y z
N MET A 1 -0.75 -24.94 0.31
CA MET A 1 -1.68 -23.82 0.27
C MET A 1 -2.03 -23.43 1.70
N TYR A 2 -1.82 -22.17 2.04
CA TYR A 2 -2.16 -21.60 3.33
C TYR A 2 -3.67 -21.35 3.45
N GLN A 3 -4.23 -21.61 4.63
CA GLN A 3 -5.60 -21.25 4.97
C GLN A 3 -5.61 -19.91 5.70
N LEU A 4 -6.26 -18.91 5.09
CA LEU A 4 -6.42 -17.58 5.68
C LEU A 4 -7.11 -17.66 7.05
N ASN A 5 -6.68 -16.81 7.98
CA ASN A 5 -7.34 -16.66 9.27
C ASN A 5 -8.72 -15.97 9.13
N SER A 6 -9.46 -15.85 10.22
CA SER A 6 -10.81 -15.27 10.22
C SER A 6 -10.83 -13.82 9.72
N GLN A 7 -9.84 -13.01 10.10
CA GLN A 7 -9.74 -11.61 9.72
C GLN A 7 -9.35 -11.45 8.23
N GLU A 8 -8.37 -12.20 7.76
CA GLU A 8 -7.96 -12.23 6.35
C GLU A 8 -9.10 -12.74 5.46
N THR A 9 -9.83 -13.75 5.90
CA THR A 9 -11.02 -14.26 5.20
C THR A 9 -12.10 -13.20 5.11
N LYS A 10 -12.33 -12.45 6.19
CA LYS A 10 -13.30 -11.35 6.22
C LYS A 10 -12.91 -10.22 5.26
N GLU A 11 -11.63 -9.82 5.25
CA GLU A 11 -11.16 -8.76 4.35
C GLU A 11 -11.22 -9.21 2.88
N LEU A 12 -10.81 -10.45 2.58
CA LEU A 12 -10.92 -11.01 1.23
C LEU A 12 -12.37 -11.05 0.74
N LYS A 13 -13.32 -11.49 1.59
CA LYS A 13 -14.75 -11.49 1.27
C LYS A 13 -15.29 -10.08 1.04
N LYS A 14 -14.91 -9.12 1.87
CA LYS A 14 -15.30 -7.70 1.70
C LYS A 14 -14.83 -7.16 0.35
N ILE A 15 -13.58 -7.40 -0.03
CA ILE A 15 -13.04 -6.96 -1.32
C ILE A 15 -13.80 -7.63 -2.46
N LYS A 16 -13.97 -8.96 -2.41
CA LYS A 16 -14.72 -9.72 -3.41
C LYS A 16 -16.19 -9.32 -3.54
N ASN A 17 -16.80 -8.79 -2.48
CA ASN A 17 -18.19 -8.33 -2.50
C ASN A 17 -18.31 -6.83 -2.83
N THR A 18 -17.20 -6.11 -2.97
CA THR A 18 -17.24 -4.69 -3.29
C THR A 18 -17.66 -4.52 -4.74
N TYR A 19 -18.82 -3.90 -4.96
CA TYR A 19 -19.46 -3.78 -6.28
C TYR A 19 -18.54 -3.18 -7.34
N TYR A 20 -17.94 -2.02 -7.07
CA TYR A 20 -17.06 -1.34 -8.03
C TYR A 20 -15.67 -1.99 -8.17
N MET A 21 -15.35 -3.03 -7.39
CA MET A 21 -14.12 -3.80 -7.54
C MET A 21 -14.24 -4.92 -8.57
N GLN A 22 -15.44 -5.35 -8.93
CA GLN A 22 -15.62 -6.51 -9.82
C GLN A 22 -14.87 -6.38 -11.15
N PRO A 23 -14.90 -5.23 -11.85
CA PRO A 23 -14.16 -5.07 -13.10
C PRO A 23 -12.65 -5.25 -12.95
N THR A 24 -12.09 -4.76 -11.83
CA THR A 24 -10.67 -4.89 -11.49
C THR A 24 -10.32 -6.33 -11.12
N LEU A 25 -11.12 -6.98 -10.29
CA LEU A 25 -10.89 -8.36 -9.85
C LEU A 25 -10.96 -9.35 -11.02
N SER A 26 -11.95 -9.20 -11.91
CA SER A 26 -12.06 -10.04 -13.11
C SER A 26 -10.79 -9.99 -13.95
N ARG A 27 -10.26 -8.77 -14.20
CA ARG A 27 -9.04 -8.59 -14.99
C ARG A 27 -7.78 -9.11 -14.31
N ILE A 28 -7.70 -9.01 -12.98
CA ILE A 28 -6.63 -9.68 -12.21
C ILE A 28 -6.74 -11.20 -12.43
N ASP A 29 -7.93 -11.77 -12.24
CA ASP A 29 -8.13 -13.21 -12.38
C ASP A 29 -7.85 -13.68 -13.82
N ASP A 30 -8.29 -12.93 -14.84
CA ASP A 30 -8.02 -13.19 -16.26
C ASP A 30 -6.52 -13.16 -16.57
N PHE A 31 -5.78 -12.17 -16.04
CA PHE A 31 -4.33 -12.13 -16.16
C PHE A 31 -3.71 -13.41 -15.58
N ILE A 32 -4.13 -13.82 -14.39
CA ILE A 32 -3.60 -14.99 -13.71
C ILE A 32 -3.94 -16.28 -14.46
N VAL A 33 -5.13 -16.43 -15.05
CA VAL A 33 -5.55 -17.62 -15.79
C VAL A 33 -4.55 -17.96 -16.90
N ASN A 34 -3.97 -16.96 -17.56
CA ASN A 34 -3.03 -17.12 -18.67
C ASN A 34 -1.62 -17.57 -18.23
N PHE A 35 -1.29 -17.55 -16.95
CA PHE A 35 0.01 -18.01 -16.44
C PHE A 35 0.00 -19.50 -16.13
N LYS A 36 1.02 -20.22 -16.62
CA LYS A 36 1.27 -21.64 -16.26
C LYS A 36 1.66 -21.77 -14.79
N ASP A 37 2.62 -20.96 -14.35
CA ASP A 37 2.99 -20.86 -12.94
C ASP A 37 2.17 -19.75 -12.27
N LYS A 38 1.20 -20.17 -11.46
CA LYS A 38 0.35 -19.24 -10.70
C LYS A 38 1.14 -18.46 -9.65
N LYS A 39 2.21 -19.03 -9.08
CA LYS A 39 3.05 -18.32 -8.10
C LYS A 39 3.69 -17.10 -8.73
N GLU A 40 4.28 -17.27 -9.91
CA GLU A 40 4.88 -16.16 -10.64
C GLU A 40 3.82 -15.19 -11.15
N GLY A 41 2.71 -15.69 -11.70
CA GLY A 41 1.61 -14.84 -12.17
C GLY A 41 1.09 -13.89 -11.09
N PHE A 42 0.88 -14.38 -9.86
CA PHE A 42 0.42 -13.54 -8.75
C PHE A 42 1.44 -12.52 -8.25
N LYS A 43 2.74 -12.74 -8.48
CA LYS A 43 3.74 -11.69 -8.25
C LYS A 43 3.70 -10.66 -9.38
N LEU A 44 3.68 -11.10 -10.64
CA LEU A 44 3.76 -10.23 -11.80
C LEU A 44 2.52 -9.36 -12.00
N VAL A 45 1.33 -9.81 -11.59
CA VAL A 45 0.08 -9.03 -11.76
C VAL A 45 0.12 -7.69 -11.02
N PHE A 46 0.97 -7.53 -10.00
CA PHE A 46 1.22 -6.23 -9.38
C PHE A 46 1.71 -5.18 -10.39
N ASN A 47 2.50 -5.59 -11.38
CA ASN A 47 3.02 -4.68 -12.41
C ASN A 47 1.97 -4.33 -13.47
N GLU A 48 0.85 -5.06 -13.53
CA GLU A 48 -0.25 -4.78 -14.47
C GLU A 48 -1.35 -3.91 -13.88
N LEU A 49 -1.26 -3.53 -12.60
CA LEU A 49 -2.32 -2.77 -11.94
C LEU A 49 -2.61 -1.43 -12.63
N TYR A 50 -1.61 -0.77 -13.23
CA TYR A 50 -1.83 0.39 -14.10
C TYR A 50 -2.82 0.09 -15.23
N THR A 51 -2.55 -0.96 -16.01
CA THR A 51 -3.36 -1.36 -17.17
C THR A 51 -4.74 -1.80 -16.70
N ILE A 52 -4.79 -2.72 -15.74
CA ILE A 52 -6.02 -3.30 -15.19
C ILE A 52 -6.96 -2.23 -14.65
N ILE A 53 -6.46 -1.27 -13.86
CA ILE A 53 -7.30 -0.22 -13.26
C ILE A 53 -7.74 0.79 -14.32
N THR A 54 -6.88 1.13 -15.29
CA THR A 54 -7.23 2.01 -16.40
C THR A 54 -8.36 1.41 -17.25
N GLU A 55 -8.25 0.14 -17.60
CA GLU A 55 -9.25 -0.55 -18.43
C GLU A 55 -10.56 -0.80 -17.68
N ALA A 56 -10.49 -1.09 -16.38
CA ALA A 56 -11.66 -1.22 -15.52
C ALA A 56 -12.43 0.11 -15.36
N HIS A 57 -11.78 1.26 -15.57
CA HIS A 57 -12.36 2.57 -15.32
C HIS A 57 -13.64 2.83 -16.12
N ASN A 58 -13.65 2.50 -17.41
CA ASN A 58 -14.81 2.71 -18.27
C ASN A 58 -16.04 1.93 -17.79
N GLU A 59 -15.83 0.69 -17.37
CA GLU A 59 -16.88 -0.19 -16.86
C GLU A 59 -17.42 0.33 -15.52
N VAL A 60 -16.52 0.74 -14.62
CA VAL A 60 -16.88 1.37 -13.34
C VAL A 60 -17.67 2.67 -13.54
N ASP A 61 -17.29 3.48 -14.52
CA ASP A 61 -17.98 4.73 -14.83
C ASP A 61 -19.41 4.49 -15.34
N LEU A 62 -19.61 3.46 -16.17
CA LEU A 62 -20.95 3.01 -16.58
C LEU A 62 -21.76 2.50 -15.39
N MET A 63 -21.15 1.73 -14.48
CA MET A 63 -21.80 1.27 -13.26
C MET A 63 -22.23 2.42 -12.34
N LEU A 64 -21.42 3.48 -12.25
CA LEU A 64 -21.75 4.69 -11.51
C LEU A 64 -22.90 5.47 -12.17
N GLU A 65 -22.92 5.56 -13.50
CA GLU A 65 -24.02 6.20 -14.25
C GLU A 65 -25.35 5.48 -14.06
N ASN A 66 -25.35 4.15 -14.13
CA ASN A 66 -26.56 3.36 -13.92
C ASN A 66 -27.12 3.58 -12.51
N ARG A 67 -26.26 3.54 -11.48
CA ARG A 67 -26.71 3.78 -10.09
C ARG A 67 -27.13 5.22 -9.83
N LEU A 68 -26.62 6.18 -10.58
CA LEU A 68 -27.10 7.57 -10.53
C LEU A 68 -28.52 7.65 -11.13
N LYS A 69 -28.75 7.03 -12.30
CA LYS A 69 -30.07 6.97 -12.94
C LYS A 69 -31.11 6.25 -12.09
N GLU A 70 -30.72 5.19 -11.39
CA GLU A 70 -31.57 4.43 -10.46
C GLU A 70 -31.80 5.14 -9.12
N GLY A 71 -31.17 6.30 -8.88
CA GLY A 71 -31.29 7.05 -7.62
C GLY A 71 -30.58 6.41 -6.42
N VAL A 72 -29.79 5.36 -6.65
CA VAL A 72 -29.03 4.66 -5.59
C VAL A 72 -27.87 5.52 -5.08
N ILE A 73 -27.28 6.34 -5.96
CA ILE A 73 -26.31 7.37 -5.58
C ILE A 73 -26.82 8.75 -5.99
N LYS A 74 -26.46 9.77 -5.21
CA LYS A 74 -26.87 11.17 -5.46
C LYS A 74 -25.81 11.98 -6.22
N ASP A 75 -24.54 11.64 -6.04
CA ASP A 75 -23.41 12.35 -6.64
C ASP A 75 -22.39 11.35 -7.23
N LYS A 76 -22.33 11.29 -8.57
CA LYS A 76 -21.35 10.48 -9.31
C LYS A 76 -19.91 10.89 -8.98
N LYS A 77 -19.63 12.18 -8.79
CA LYS A 77 -18.26 12.66 -8.52
C LYS A 77 -17.77 12.22 -7.15
N GLN A 78 -18.61 12.33 -6.12
CA GLN A 78 -18.26 11.86 -4.78
C GLN A 78 -18.07 10.33 -4.76
N ALA A 79 -18.97 9.59 -5.40
CA ALA A 79 -18.86 8.14 -5.51
C ALA A 79 -17.59 7.71 -6.27
N SER A 80 -17.30 8.34 -7.42
CA SER A 80 -16.09 8.10 -8.21
C SER A 80 -14.81 8.33 -7.40
N LYS A 81 -14.73 9.42 -6.64
CA LYS A 81 -13.59 9.68 -5.74
C LYS A 81 -13.38 8.55 -4.72
N SER A 82 -14.47 8.07 -4.12
CA SER A 82 -14.40 6.97 -3.16
C SER A 82 -13.99 5.66 -3.82
N VAL A 83 -14.43 5.39 -5.05
CA VAL A 83 -14.04 4.19 -5.79
C VAL A 83 -12.56 4.23 -6.09
N VAL A 84 -12.08 5.28 -6.77
CA VAL A 84 -10.67 5.45 -7.14
C VAL A 84 -9.75 5.39 -5.92
N GLY A 85 -10.15 5.98 -4.79
CA GLY A 85 -9.39 5.96 -3.55
C GLY A 85 -9.23 4.55 -2.95
N ASN A 86 -10.20 3.67 -3.15
CA ASN A 86 -10.20 2.32 -2.58
C ASN A 86 -9.72 1.24 -3.55
N THR A 87 -9.82 1.45 -4.86
CA THR A 87 -9.48 0.42 -5.86
C THR A 87 -8.04 -0.06 -5.73
N PHE A 88 -7.08 0.86 -5.61
CA PHE A 88 -5.68 0.48 -5.53
C PHE A 88 -5.35 -0.26 -4.22
N PRO A 89 -5.69 0.24 -3.01
CA PRO A 89 -5.50 -0.52 -1.77
C PRO A 89 -6.17 -1.90 -1.77
N PHE A 90 -7.40 -2.01 -2.29
CA PHE A 90 -8.10 -3.30 -2.34
C PHE A 90 -7.47 -4.27 -3.32
N ALA A 91 -6.99 -3.81 -4.48
CA ALA A 91 -6.25 -4.64 -5.41
C ALA A 91 -4.94 -5.17 -4.77
N VAL A 92 -4.22 -4.31 -4.05
CA VAL A 92 -2.98 -4.69 -3.35
C VAL A 92 -3.25 -5.73 -2.27
N ILE A 93 -4.26 -5.53 -1.41
CA ILE A 93 -4.65 -6.51 -0.39
C ILE A 93 -5.09 -7.83 -1.05
N TYR A 94 -5.90 -7.76 -2.11
CA TYR A 94 -6.36 -8.95 -2.82
C TYR A 94 -5.18 -9.78 -3.32
N ILE A 95 -4.28 -9.17 -4.09
CA ILE A 95 -3.12 -9.85 -4.68
C ILE A 95 -2.19 -10.38 -3.57
N PHE A 96 -1.99 -9.61 -2.49
CA PHE A 96 -1.21 -10.05 -1.33
C PHE A 96 -1.81 -11.31 -0.69
N LEU A 97 -3.11 -11.32 -0.42
CA LEU A 97 -3.78 -12.48 0.19
C LEU A 97 -3.77 -13.70 -0.73
N GLN A 98 -3.89 -13.52 -2.05
CA GLN A 98 -3.73 -14.61 -3.02
C GLN A 98 -2.31 -15.18 -3.01
N ASN A 99 -1.29 -14.32 -3.00
CA ASN A 99 0.10 -14.73 -2.84
C ASN A 99 0.32 -15.50 -1.51
N LYS A 100 -0.34 -15.09 -0.43
CA LYS A 100 -0.29 -15.82 0.84
C LYS A 100 -0.92 -17.21 0.73
N ILE A 101 -2.11 -17.33 0.13
CA ILE A 101 -2.81 -18.62 -0.07
C ILE A 101 -1.94 -19.63 -0.84
N ILE A 102 -1.20 -19.18 -1.85
CA ILE A 102 -0.33 -20.03 -2.66
C ILE A 102 1.09 -20.18 -2.08
N ASP A 103 1.31 -19.81 -0.83
CA ASP A 103 2.58 -19.95 -0.11
C ASP A 103 3.75 -19.15 -0.74
N ASN A 104 3.46 -18.00 -1.37
CA ASN A 104 4.48 -17.01 -1.77
C ASN A 104 4.87 -16.08 -0.62
N ILE A 105 4.06 -15.99 0.44
CA ILE A 105 4.29 -15.12 1.61
C ILE A 105 4.35 -16.00 2.86
N LYS A 106 5.30 -15.73 3.76
CA LYS A 106 5.40 -16.43 5.04
C LYS A 106 4.10 -16.30 5.85
N LYS A 107 3.71 -17.37 6.54
CA LYS A 107 2.41 -17.48 7.22
C LYS A 107 2.19 -16.44 8.32
N ASN A 108 3.28 -16.02 8.98
CA ASN A 108 3.28 -15.03 10.06
C ASN A 108 3.29 -13.57 9.56
N ILE A 109 3.22 -13.33 8.26
CA ILE A 109 3.14 -11.99 7.67
C ILE A 109 1.69 -11.67 7.30
N PHE A 110 1.21 -10.49 7.69
CA PHE A 110 -0.17 -10.04 7.53
C PHE A 110 -0.21 -8.68 6.84
N ILE A 111 -1.37 -8.34 6.27
CA ILE A 111 -1.63 -7.02 5.66
C ILE A 111 -2.99 -6.49 6.13
N THR A 112 -3.09 -5.19 6.40
CA THR A 112 -4.37 -4.54 6.75
C THR A 112 -4.37 -3.05 6.44
N SER A 113 -5.55 -2.51 6.12
CA SER A 113 -5.83 -1.06 6.12
C SER A 113 -6.45 -0.59 7.46
N GLN A 114 -6.85 -1.53 8.33
CA GLN A 114 -7.48 -1.24 9.62
C GLN A 114 -6.41 -1.20 10.71
N LEU A 115 -5.80 -0.03 10.89
CA LEU A 115 -4.66 0.20 11.79
C LEU A 115 -4.97 -0.15 13.26
N SER A 116 -6.23 0.01 13.67
CA SER A 116 -6.69 -0.33 15.03
C SER A 116 -6.65 -1.83 15.35
N LEU A 117 -6.50 -2.70 14.35
CA LEU A 117 -6.34 -4.14 14.56
C LEU A 117 -4.92 -4.53 14.97
N ILE A 118 -3.95 -3.61 14.81
CA ILE A 118 -2.55 -3.87 15.13
C ILE A 118 -2.30 -3.32 16.53
N GLU A 119 -2.18 -4.23 17.49
CA GLU A 119 -1.86 -3.88 18.86
C GLU A 119 -0.54 -3.08 18.94
N GLY A 120 -0.55 -1.96 19.68
CA GLY A 120 0.63 -1.09 19.82
C GLY A 120 0.96 -0.22 18.60
N PHE A 121 0.20 -0.28 17.49
CA PHE A 121 0.53 0.51 16.30
C PHE A 121 0.48 2.02 16.51
N LYS A 122 -0.36 2.50 17.45
CA LYS A 122 -0.40 3.92 17.81
C LYS A 122 0.97 4.43 18.28
N ASP A 123 1.69 3.64 19.07
CA ASP A 123 3.00 4.02 19.61
C ASP A 123 4.07 4.01 18.51
N ILE A 124 3.90 3.16 17.50
CA ILE A 124 4.76 3.11 16.31
C ILE A 124 4.51 4.30 15.38
N ALA A 125 3.26 4.73 15.23
CA ALA A 125 2.88 5.75 14.28
C ALA A 125 2.93 7.18 14.84
N THR A 126 3.18 7.37 16.13
CA THR A 126 3.09 8.70 16.76
C THR A 126 4.48 9.27 17.06
N ILE A 127 4.77 10.43 16.48
CA ILE A 127 5.91 11.28 16.83
C ILE A 127 5.38 12.47 17.65
N TYR A 128 6.06 12.84 18.73
CA TYR A 128 5.74 14.01 19.53
C TYR A 128 6.60 15.20 19.09
N ILE A 129 6.01 16.40 19.07
CA ILE A 129 6.66 17.68 18.76
C ILE A 129 6.17 18.69 19.80
N GLY A 130 6.90 18.85 20.90
CA GLY A 130 6.40 19.52 22.10
C GLY A 130 5.09 18.89 22.56
N ASP A 131 4.03 19.69 22.67
CA ASP A 131 2.70 19.23 23.09
C ASP A 131 1.85 18.63 21.94
N GLU A 132 2.36 18.66 20.71
CA GLU A 132 1.64 18.22 19.51
C GLU A 132 2.07 16.82 19.04
N THR A 133 1.26 16.20 18.18
CA THR A 133 1.58 14.89 17.60
C THR A 133 1.52 14.88 16.08
N GLN A 134 2.40 14.08 15.46
CA GLN A 134 2.41 13.81 14.03
C GLN A 134 2.26 12.32 13.77
N LYS A 135 1.49 11.98 12.74
CA LYS A 135 1.23 10.60 12.29
C LYS A 135 1.47 10.46 10.80
N PRO A 136 1.89 9.28 10.32
CA PRO A 136 2.12 9.08 8.90
C PRO A 136 0.79 8.99 8.17
N ASP A 137 0.80 9.37 6.90
CA ASP A 137 -0.26 9.01 5.98
C ASP A 137 -0.10 7.53 5.62
N CYS A 138 -0.93 6.68 6.24
CA CYS A 138 -0.78 5.23 6.22
C CYS A 138 -1.98 4.58 5.54
N ASP A 139 -1.81 4.17 4.28
CA ASP A 139 -2.87 3.49 3.52
C ASP A 139 -2.96 2.00 3.87
N LEU A 140 -1.80 1.33 4.01
CA LEU A 140 -1.69 -0.08 4.39
C LEU A 140 -0.53 -0.31 5.36
N VAL A 141 -0.67 -1.34 6.19
CA VAL A 141 0.41 -1.89 7.01
C VAL A 141 0.60 -3.35 6.68
N ILE A 142 1.85 -3.74 6.43
CA ILE A 142 2.29 -5.13 6.33
C ILE A 142 3.12 -5.41 7.58
N TYR A 143 2.82 -6.46 8.33
CA TYR A 143 3.46 -6.71 9.61
C TYR A 143 3.64 -8.20 9.87
N SER A 144 4.61 -8.54 10.72
CA SER A 144 4.84 -9.89 11.21
C SER A 144 4.52 -9.99 12.70
N LEU A 145 4.07 -11.18 13.10
CA LEU A 145 3.92 -11.53 14.51
C LEU A 145 4.93 -12.61 14.88
N ASN A 146 5.47 -12.51 16.10
CA ASN A 146 6.32 -13.55 16.68
C ASN A 146 5.47 -14.73 17.22
N ALA A 147 6.12 -15.75 17.77
CA ALA A 147 5.46 -16.95 18.29
C ALA A 147 4.44 -16.67 19.42
N ASN A 148 4.56 -15.53 20.10
CA ASN A 148 3.63 -15.09 21.16
C ASN A 148 2.51 -14.19 20.63
N ASN A 149 2.34 -14.07 19.31
CA ASN A 149 1.42 -13.16 18.63
C ASN A 149 1.67 -11.67 18.91
N ILE A 150 2.89 -11.31 19.32
CA ILE A 150 3.29 -9.92 19.54
C ILE A 150 3.87 -9.38 18.22
N LEU A 151 3.55 -8.13 17.91
CA LEU A 151 4.11 -7.42 16.75
C LEU A 151 5.65 -7.46 16.80
N ASP A 152 6.24 -8.04 15.76
CA ASP A 152 7.68 -8.20 15.64
C ASP A 152 8.24 -7.09 14.75
N GLN A 153 7.79 -7.06 13.49
CA GLN A 153 8.19 -6.04 12.53
C GLN A 153 6.99 -5.47 11.78
N CYS A 154 7.16 -4.24 11.29
CA CYS A 154 6.10 -3.47 10.67
C CYS A 154 6.64 -2.70 9.46
N LEU A 155 5.84 -2.64 8.41
CA LEU A 155 6.04 -1.84 7.21
C LEU A 155 4.79 -0.98 6.99
N ILE A 156 4.98 0.33 6.95
CA ILE A 156 3.95 1.30 6.56
C ILE A 156 4.08 1.51 5.06
N LEU A 157 3.01 1.21 4.32
CA LEU A 157 2.95 1.34 2.88
C LEU A 157 1.94 2.43 2.50
N SER A 158 2.46 3.57 2.05
CA SER A 158 1.61 4.60 1.46
C SER A 158 1.36 4.29 -0.01
N LEU A 159 0.09 4.34 -0.40
CA LEU A 159 -0.38 4.03 -1.74
C LEU A 159 -0.92 5.29 -2.40
N LYS A 160 -0.35 5.69 -3.54
CA LYS A 160 -0.85 6.85 -4.29
C LYS A 160 -1.05 6.50 -5.75
N THR A 161 -2.12 7.01 -6.35
CA THR A 161 -2.37 6.84 -7.79
C THR A 161 -1.52 7.81 -8.64
N SER A 162 -1.13 8.95 -8.05
CA SER A 162 -0.30 10.01 -8.64
C SER A 162 0.66 10.61 -7.60
N LEU A 163 1.82 11.11 -8.03
CA LEU A 163 2.91 11.63 -7.18
C LEU A 163 2.83 13.12 -6.86
N ARG A 164 1.65 13.71 -6.90
CA ARG A 164 1.43 15.12 -6.53
C ARG A 164 1.78 15.37 -5.05
N GLU A 165 1.58 16.60 -4.56
CA GLU A 165 1.94 17.04 -3.19
C GLU A 165 1.52 16.10 -2.04
N ARG A 166 0.51 15.24 -2.25
CA ARG A 166 0.06 14.24 -1.27
C ARG A 166 1.12 13.19 -0.92
N ALA A 167 2.00 12.83 -1.85
CA ALA A 167 3.12 11.95 -1.54
C ALA A 167 4.09 12.59 -0.52
N SER A 168 3.99 13.90 -0.29
CA SER A 168 4.87 14.60 0.64
C SER A 168 4.63 14.32 2.10
N GLN A 169 3.41 13.92 2.48
CA GLN A 169 3.05 13.73 3.88
C GLN A 169 3.84 12.59 4.51
N THR A 170 3.93 11.44 3.83
CA THR A 170 4.63 10.27 4.35
C THR A 170 6.14 10.46 4.46
N TYR A 171 6.80 11.04 3.44
CA TYR A 171 8.25 11.23 3.54
C TYR A 171 8.61 12.29 4.59
N LYS A 172 7.77 13.33 4.78
CA LYS A 172 7.97 14.31 5.85
C LYS A 172 7.89 13.63 7.21
N TRP A 173 6.92 12.73 7.39
CA TRP A 173 6.82 11.94 8.61
C TRP A 173 8.06 11.06 8.82
N LYS A 174 8.54 10.37 7.77
CA LYS A 174 9.77 9.58 7.86
C LYS A 174 10.99 10.44 8.22
N LEU A 175 11.14 11.61 7.60
CA LEU A 175 12.22 12.54 7.92
C LEU A 175 12.15 13.01 9.37
N LEU A 176 10.96 13.31 9.88
CA LEU A 176 10.76 13.63 11.30
C LEU A 176 11.14 12.47 12.21
N MET A 177 10.79 11.23 11.84
CA MET A 177 11.17 10.02 12.56
C MET A 177 12.70 9.89 12.63
N GLU A 178 13.39 10.03 11.49
CA GLU A 178 14.85 9.95 11.42
C GLU A 178 15.54 11.09 12.19
N ILE A 179 14.98 12.31 12.17
CA ILE A 179 15.45 13.43 12.99
C ILE A 179 15.31 13.12 14.48
N ALA A 180 14.14 12.62 14.91
CA ALA A 180 13.85 12.30 16.31
C ALA A 180 14.81 11.22 16.85
N MET A 181 15.18 10.27 15.98
CA MET A 181 16.07 9.16 16.33
C MET A 181 17.56 9.47 16.18
N SER A 182 17.92 10.56 15.52
CA SER A 182 19.32 10.92 15.30
C SER A 182 19.96 11.41 16.61
N ASN A 183 21.14 10.88 16.95
CA ASN A 183 21.87 11.31 18.13
C ASN A 183 22.35 12.77 18.01
N ASP A 184 22.74 13.19 16.80
CA ASP A 184 23.46 14.45 16.56
C ASP A 184 22.65 15.46 15.73
N CYS A 185 21.34 15.54 15.96
CA CYS A 185 20.46 16.47 15.22
C CYS A 185 19.89 17.57 16.14
N SER A 186 20.50 18.75 16.14
CA SER A 186 20.03 19.90 16.93
C SER A 186 18.61 20.39 16.57
N VAL A 187 18.08 19.97 15.41
CA VAL A 187 16.69 20.25 15.02
C VAL A 187 15.70 19.56 15.98
N LYS A 188 16.03 18.37 16.49
CA LYS A 188 15.13 17.67 17.43
C LYS A 188 15.00 18.46 18.74
N ASP A 189 16.09 19.03 19.23
CA ASP A 189 16.10 19.81 20.48
C ASP A 189 15.37 21.15 20.30
N LYS A 190 15.52 21.78 19.13
CA LYS A 190 14.86 23.06 18.81
C LYS A 190 13.33 22.95 18.85
N TYR A 191 12.76 21.82 18.42
CA TYR A 191 11.32 21.62 18.30
C TYR A 191 10.76 20.59 19.29
N ASP A 192 11.57 20.14 20.26
CA ASP A 192 11.23 19.10 21.22
C ASP A 192 10.63 17.85 20.55
N ILE A 193 11.33 17.34 19.54
CA ILE A 193 10.90 16.18 18.75
C ILE A 193 11.33 14.90 19.45
N SER A 194 10.38 14.03 19.77
CA SER A 194 10.67 12.72 20.36
C SER A 194 9.89 11.59 19.71
N TYR A 195 10.54 10.42 19.62
CA TYR A 195 9.98 9.21 19.04
C TYR A 195 10.55 7.98 19.74
N ASN A 196 9.70 7.25 20.46
CA ASN A 196 10.10 6.15 21.34
C ASN A 196 9.37 4.85 20.99
N ALA A 197 9.27 4.52 19.70
CA ALA A 197 8.66 3.27 19.27
C ALA A 197 9.56 2.07 19.58
N LYS A 198 8.98 1.00 20.14
CA LYS A 198 9.69 -0.26 20.41
C LYS A 198 10.09 -1.00 19.12
N THR A 199 9.26 -0.88 18.10
CA THR A 199 9.47 -1.47 16.77
C THR A 199 9.52 -0.34 15.76
N LEU A 200 10.64 -0.24 15.04
CA LEU A 200 10.82 0.77 14.00
C LEU A 200 10.16 0.32 12.71
N PRO A 201 9.21 1.09 12.16
CA PRO A 201 8.55 0.73 10.92
C PRO A 201 9.47 0.97 9.72
N LYS A 202 9.44 0.06 8.74
CA LYS A 202 9.91 0.36 7.38
C LYS A 202 8.88 1.24 6.70
N ILE A 203 9.31 2.34 6.10
CA ILE A 203 8.42 3.30 5.46
C ILE A 203 8.59 3.17 3.95
N CYS A 204 7.61 2.55 3.31
CA CYS A 204 7.59 2.29 1.88
C CYS A 204 6.48 3.07 1.19
N PHE A 205 6.64 3.20 -0.12
CA PHE A 205 5.70 3.89 -0.98
C PHE A 205 5.39 3.02 -2.19
N ALA A 206 4.13 2.98 -2.63
CA ALA A 206 3.79 2.40 -3.92
C ALA A 206 2.88 3.31 -4.74
N THR A 207 3.09 3.29 -6.04
CA THR A 207 2.30 4.09 -6.98
C THR A 207 1.90 3.33 -8.23
N ILE A 208 0.71 3.63 -8.75
CA ILE A 208 0.31 3.23 -10.12
C ILE A 208 1.03 4.09 -11.17
N ASN A 209 1.42 5.32 -10.80
CA ASN A 209 2.12 6.26 -11.66
C ASN A 209 1.33 6.62 -12.93
N PHE A 210 0.06 7.03 -12.78
CA PHE A 210 -0.82 7.32 -13.93
C PHE A 210 -0.27 8.39 -14.89
N TYR A 211 0.49 9.35 -14.37
CA TYR A 211 0.99 10.50 -15.14
C TYR A 211 2.49 10.42 -15.46
N ASP A 212 3.09 9.24 -15.29
CA ASP A 212 4.53 9.02 -15.53
C ASP A 212 5.48 9.95 -14.76
N GLU A 213 5.06 10.34 -13.56
CA GLU A 213 5.73 11.32 -12.70
C GLU A 213 7.08 10.81 -12.14
N ILE A 214 7.36 9.51 -12.18
CA ILE A 214 8.65 8.93 -11.74
C ILE A 214 9.84 9.40 -12.59
N ASN A 215 9.56 9.92 -13.79
CA ASN A 215 10.56 10.49 -14.67
C ASN A 215 10.91 11.95 -14.32
N ASN A 216 10.18 12.57 -13.39
CA ASN A 216 10.50 13.88 -12.84
C ASN A 216 11.61 13.80 -11.77
N PRO A 217 12.72 14.57 -11.88
CA PRO A 217 13.81 14.56 -10.91
C PRO A 217 13.40 14.92 -9.47
N GLN A 218 12.47 15.85 -9.28
CA GLN A 218 11.99 16.26 -7.96
C GLN A 218 11.22 15.12 -7.29
N GLN A 219 10.38 14.43 -8.07
CA GLN A 219 9.65 13.25 -7.60
C GLN A 219 10.60 12.10 -7.25
N ARG A 220 11.63 11.85 -8.07
CA ARG A 220 12.68 10.89 -7.70
C ARG A 220 13.43 11.30 -6.43
N GLY A 221 13.73 12.59 -6.27
CA GLY A 221 14.36 13.11 -5.06
C GLY A 221 13.54 12.83 -3.81
N MET A 222 12.21 13.03 -3.90
CA MET A 222 11.26 12.66 -2.85
C MET A 222 11.27 11.15 -2.56
N LEU A 223 11.26 10.30 -3.59
CA LEU A 223 11.19 8.85 -3.42
C LEU A 223 12.43 8.25 -2.72
N LYS A 224 13.56 8.98 -2.69
CA LYS A 224 14.79 8.56 -1.98
C LYS A 224 14.62 8.49 -0.47
N PHE A 225 13.67 9.22 0.10
CA PHE A 225 13.45 9.20 1.53
C PHE A 225 12.86 7.85 1.95
N PHE A 226 12.03 7.19 1.15
CA PHE A 226 11.44 5.90 1.51
C PHE A 226 12.47 4.77 1.54
N ASP A 227 12.24 3.75 2.40
CA ASP A 227 13.08 2.55 2.45
C ASP A 227 13.02 1.78 1.13
N LYS A 228 11.84 1.77 0.49
CA LYS A 228 11.63 1.26 -0.85
C LYS A 228 10.44 1.94 -1.51
N SER A 229 10.56 2.24 -2.79
CA SER A 229 9.47 2.72 -3.63
C SER A 229 9.10 1.69 -4.70
N PHE A 230 7.82 1.36 -4.81
CA PHE A 230 7.28 0.38 -5.74
C PHE A 230 6.43 1.05 -6.83
N ILE A 231 6.51 0.54 -8.06
CA ILE A 231 5.66 1.00 -9.16
C ILE A 231 4.83 -0.17 -9.68
N ALA A 232 3.52 0.01 -9.69
CA ALA A 232 2.51 -0.96 -10.12
C ALA A 232 2.28 -0.89 -11.64
N LYS A 233 3.39 -0.81 -12.39
CA LYS A 233 3.45 -0.69 -13.85
C LYS A 233 4.67 -1.46 -14.35
N ASN A 234 4.55 -2.13 -15.49
CA ASN A 234 5.72 -2.66 -16.19
C ASN A 234 6.62 -1.52 -16.64
N ILE A 235 7.90 -1.61 -16.30
CA ILE A 235 8.90 -0.62 -16.66
C ILE A 235 10.05 -1.35 -17.33
N THR A 236 10.32 -0.96 -18.58
CA THR A 236 11.40 -1.49 -19.40
C THR A 236 12.70 -0.72 -19.21
N GLU A 237 12.62 0.50 -18.67
CA GLU A 237 13.76 1.36 -18.41
C GLU A 237 14.48 1.00 -17.11
N LYS A 238 15.78 1.28 -17.05
CA LYS A 238 16.58 1.06 -15.86
C LYS A 238 16.18 2.05 -14.77
N LEU A 239 15.50 1.55 -13.74
CA LEU A 239 15.12 2.34 -12.58
C LEU A 239 16.31 2.61 -11.64
N PRO A 240 16.30 3.73 -10.89
CA PRO A 240 17.18 3.91 -9.74
C PRO A 240 16.99 2.80 -8.70
N SER A 241 18.03 2.45 -7.93
CA SER A 241 18.01 1.30 -7.00
C SER A 241 16.93 1.34 -5.90
N PHE A 242 16.49 2.53 -5.50
CA PHE A 242 15.45 2.76 -4.50
C PHE A 242 14.01 2.65 -5.08
N ILE A 243 13.88 2.55 -6.40
CA ILE A 243 12.61 2.35 -7.11
C ILE A 243 12.63 0.97 -7.75
N THR A 244 11.56 0.21 -7.60
CA THR A 244 11.43 -1.12 -8.20
C THR A 244 10.00 -1.38 -8.66
N THR A 245 9.80 -2.44 -9.43
CA THR A 245 8.46 -2.88 -9.82
C THR A 245 7.76 -3.50 -8.62
N MET A 246 6.44 -3.35 -8.55
CA MET A 246 5.65 -3.80 -7.41
C MET A 246 5.60 -5.33 -7.25
N SER A 247 5.92 -6.08 -8.31
CA SER A 247 6.11 -7.54 -8.24
C SER A 247 7.15 -7.97 -7.21
N THR A 248 8.13 -7.12 -6.90
CA THR A 248 9.17 -7.40 -5.89
C THR A 248 8.68 -7.21 -4.45
N LEU A 249 7.49 -6.65 -4.23
CA LEU A 249 6.95 -6.43 -2.89
C LEU A 249 6.91 -7.72 -2.07
N ILE A 250 6.53 -8.83 -2.69
CA ILE A 250 6.41 -10.13 -2.03
C ILE A 250 7.75 -10.65 -1.53
N ASP A 251 8.77 -10.58 -2.38
CA ASP A 251 10.12 -11.00 -1.99
C ASP A 251 10.69 -10.04 -0.93
N PHE A 252 10.49 -8.73 -1.11
CA PHE A 252 10.91 -7.72 -0.15
C PHE A 252 10.34 -7.96 1.26
N VAL A 253 9.04 -8.22 1.40
CA VAL A 253 8.44 -8.46 2.73
C VAL A 253 8.91 -9.77 3.36
N ASN A 254 9.19 -10.81 2.56
CA ASN A 254 9.74 -12.06 3.06
C ASN A 254 11.21 -11.94 3.48
N ASP A 255 11.97 -11.02 2.87
CA ASP A 255 13.37 -10.81 3.20
C ASP A 255 13.54 -9.99 4.48
N ILE A 256 12.66 -9.00 4.69
CA ILE A 256 12.74 -8.13 5.88
C ILE A 256 12.03 -8.71 7.11
N PHE A 257 11.12 -9.68 6.94
CA PHE A 257 10.38 -10.38 8.00
C PHE A 257 10.69 -11.87 8.06
#